data_AF-A0ABD0NP84-F1
#
_entry.id   AF-A0ABD0NP84-F1
#
_cell.length_a   1.000
_cell.length_b   1.000
_cell.length_c   1.000
_cell.angle_alpha   90.00
_cell.angle_beta   90.00
_cell.angle_gamma   90.00
#
_symmetry.space_group_name_H-M   'P 1'
#
loop_
_entity.id
_entity.type
_entity.pdbx_description
1 polymer ?
#
loop_
_entity_poly.entity_id
_entity_poly.type
_entity_poly.pdbx_seq_one_letter_code
_entity_poly.pdbx_strand_id
1 'polypeptide(L)'
;IEAAVAAFAQARPPGIYKADYLKELFRRYGDVEDAPAAPALPEWCFDEEEDEGVDDDGNAIAQGSEPSSSHSSQGKKKKERLKM
;
A
#
# COMPACT_ATOMS: atom_id res chain seq x y z
N ILE A 1 -21.08 -7.95 -8.92
CA ILE A 1 -19.67 -7.53 -8.64
C ILE A 1 -18.66 -8.62 -9.00
N GLU A 2 -19.00 -9.88 -8.76
CA GLU A 2 -18.32 -11.13 -9.06
C GLU A 2 -17.67 -11.14 -10.45
N ALA A 3 -18.45 -10.89 -11.50
CA ALA A 3 -17.96 -10.89 -12.87
C ALA A 3 -16.89 -9.81 -13.13
N ALA A 4 -17.01 -8.64 -12.49
CA ALA A 4 -16.04 -7.56 -12.64
C ALA A 4 -14.71 -7.90 -11.95
N VAL A 5 -14.78 -8.47 -10.73
CA VAL A 5 -13.59 -8.93 -10.00
C VAL A 5 -12.89 -10.05 -10.77
N ALA A 6 -13.65 -11.00 -11.32
CA ALA A 6 -13.12 -12.08 -12.14
C ALA A 6 -12.47 -11.57 -13.44
N ALA A 7 -13.13 -10.66 -14.16
CA ALA A 7 -12.59 -10.07 -15.38
C ALA A 7 -11.30 -9.27 -15.11
N PHE A 8 -11.24 -8.55 -13.99
CA PHE A 8 -10.02 -7.82 -13.59
C PHE A 8 -8.87 -8.79 -13.26
N ALA A 9 -9.14 -9.88 -12.55
CA ALA A 9 -8.14 -10.90 -12.26
C ALA A 9 -7.59 -11.59 -13.53
N GLN A 10 -8.43 -11.77 -14.55
CA GLN A 10 -8.00 -12.30 -15.85
C GLN A 10 -7.17 -11.28 -16.64
N ALA A 11 -7.59 -10.01 -16.64
CA ALA A 11 -6.90 -8.95 -17.37
C ALA A 11 -5.55 -8.56 -16.74
N ARG A 12 -5.44 -8.64 -15.41
CA ARG A 12 -4.22 -8.32 -14.66
C ARG A 12 -4.00 -9.33 -13.52
N PRO A 13 -3.48 -10.53 -13.82
CA PRO A 13 -3.23 -11.55 -12.80
C PRO A 13 -2.33 -11.01 -11.66
N PRO A 14 -2.63 -11.31 -10.39
CA PRO A 14 -3.69 -12.19 -9.89
C PRO A 14 -5.03 -11.45 -9.60
N GLY A 15 -5.15 -10.19 -10.00
CA GLY A 15 -6.26 -9.32 -9.64
C GLY A 15 -6.01 -8.56 -8.35
N ILE A 16 -7.08 -8.27 -7.61
CA ILE A 16 -7.01 -7.55 -6.35
C ILE A 16 -6.56 -8.53 -5.26
N TYR A 17 -5.35 -8.36 -4.74
CA TYR A 17 -4.75 -9.23 -3.71
C TYR A 17 -4.90 -8.69 -2.28
N LYS A 18 -5.56 -7.55 -2.07
CA LYS A 18 -5.89 -7.03 -0.73
C LYS A 18 -7.29 -7.47 -0.31
N ALA A 19 -7.38 -8.33 0.72
CA ALA A 19 -8.65 -8.92 1.17
C ALA A 19 -9.70 -7.87 1.59
N ASP A 20 -9.29 -6.82 2.29
CA ASP A 20 -10.22 -5.77 2.75
C ASP A 20 -10.84 -4.99 1.59
N TYR A 21 -10.12 -4.87 0.47
CA TYR A 21 -10.63 -4.18 -0.72
C TYR A 21 -11.67 -5.06 -1.42
N LEU A 22 -11.43 -6.37 -1.50
CA LEU A 22 -12.43 -7.31 -2.00
C LEU A 22 -13.70 -7.26 -1.13
N LYS A 23 -13.56 -7.38 0.19
CA LYS A 23 -14.71 -7.28 1.12
C LYS A 23 -15.47 -5.97 0.97
N GLU A 24 -14.78 -4.85 0.84
CA GLU A 24 -15.41 -3.54 0.68
C GLU A 24 -16.15 -3.41 -0.65
N LEU A 25 -15.60 -3.95 -1.74
CA LEU A 25 -16.27 -4.00 -3.04
C LEU A 25 -17.56 -4.81 -2.98
N PHE A 26 -17.51 -5.98 -2.34
CA PHE A 26 -18.69 -6.83 -2.16
C PHE A 26 -19.70 -6.18 -1.21
N ARG A 27 -19.27 -5.55 -0.11
CA ARG A 27 -20.15 -4.77 0.76
C ARG A 27 -20.91 -3.64 0.03
N ARG A 28 -20.28 -3.00 -0.95
CA ARG A 28 -20.90 -1.88 -1.72
C ARG A 28 -21.79 -2.34 -2.86
N TYR A 29 -21.43 -3.44 -3.52
CA TYR A 29 -21.97 -3.79 -4.84
C TYR A 29 -22.46 -5.24 -4.96
N GLY A 30 -22.49 -5.99 -3.86
CA GLY A 30 -22.92 -7.40 -3.79
C GLY A 30 -23.20 -7.84 -2.35
N ASP A 31 -22.96 -9.12 -2.06
CA ASP A 31 -23.01 -9.69 -0.70
C ASP A 31 -21.59 -9.85 -0.13
N VAL A 32 -21.36 -9.37 1.08
CA VAL A 32 -20.05 -9.50 1.74
C VAL A 32 -19.66 -10.95 2.01
N GLU A 33 -20.64 -11.83 2.21
CA GLU A 33 -20.40 -13.27 2.46
C GLU A 33 -19.93 -14.00 1.20
N ASP A 34 -20.22 -13.44 0.01
CA ASP A 34 -19.77 -13.96 -1.29
C ASP A 34 -18.39 -13.43 -1.70
N ALA A 35 -17.75 -12.59 -0.87
CA ALA A 35 -16.44 -12.02 -1.18
C ALA A 35 -15.38 -13.13 -1.27
N PRO A 36 -14.65 -13.26 -2.40
CA PRO A 36 -13.62 -14.28 -2.55
C PRO A 36 -12.44 -13.99 -1.63
N ALA A 37 -11.73 -15.05 -1.24
CA ALA A 37 -10.46 -14.91 -0.56
C ALA A 37 -9.44 -14.18 -1.47
N ALA A 38 -8.56 -13.39 -0.86
CA ALA A 38 -7.48 -12.77 -1.60
C ALA A 38 -6.55 -13.84 -2.20
N PRO A 39 -6.14 -13.69 -3.48
CA PRO A 39 -5.16 -14.57 -4.09
C PRO A 39 -3.77 -14.42 -3.43
N ALA A 40 -2.90 -15.39 -3.69
CA ALA A 40 -1.49 -15.32 -3.29
C ALA A 40 -0.79 -14.10 -3.93
N LEU A 41 0.16 -13.52 -3.20
CA LEU A 41 0.97 -12.44 -3.72
C LEU A 41 1.91 -12.99 -4.80
N PRO A 42 2.08 -12.30 -5.94
CA PRO A 42 3.09 -12.64 -6.92
C PRO A 42 4.52 -12.46 -6.38
N GLU A 43 5.48 -13.15 -6.97
CA GLU A 43 6.91 -13.07 -6.59
C GLU A 43 7.46 -11.63 -6.62
N TRP A 44 7.08 -10.83 -7.62
CA TRP A 44 7.52 -9.43 -7.76
C TRP A 44 7.14 -8.53 -6.57
N CYS A 45 6.18 -8.94 -5.74
CA CYS A 45 5.86 -8.20 -4.51
C CYS A 45 6.97 -8.28 -3.45
N PHE A 46 7.88 -9.25 -3.56
CA PHE A 46 8.94 -9.50 -2.58
C PHE A 46 10.34 -9.09 -3.09
N ASP A 47 10.49 -8.86 -4.39
CA ASP A 47 11.78 -8.50 -5.02
C ASP A 47 12.36 -7.16 -4.49
N GLU A 48 11.52 -6.22 -4.04
CA GLU A 48 11.95 -4.94 -3.46
C GLU A 48 12.37 -5.03 -1.97
N GLU A 49 12.06 -6.13 -1.27
CA GLU A 49 12.49 -6.33 0.12
C GLU A 49 13.92 -6.92 0.22
N GLU A 50 14.48 -7.44 -0.88
CA GLU A 50 15.85 -7.98 -0.94
C GLU A 50 16.86 -7.00 -1.59
N ASP A 51 16.40 -6.03 -2.39
CA ASP A 51 17.25 -4.96 -2.94
C ASP A 51 17.30 -3.76 -1.99
N GLU A 52 18.00 -3.92 -0.85
CA GLU A 52 18.40 -2.81 0.05
C GLU A 52 19.39 -1.82 -0.61
N GLY A 53 19.46 -1.80 -1.95
CA GLY A 53 20.48 -1.17 -2.73
C GLY A 53 20.04 0.05 -3.53
N VAL A 54 18.73 0.32 -3.71
CA VAL A 54 18.25 1.46 -4.52
C VAL A 54 17.09 2.21 -3.85
N ASP A 55 17.08 3.54 -3.96
CA ASP A 55 15.93 4.35 -3.52
C ASP A 55 14.77 4.32 -4.53
N ASP A 56 13.61 4.89 -4.17
CA ASP A 56 12.39 5.00 -5.00
C ASP A 56 12.64 5.76 -6.34
N ASP A 57 13.75 6.49 -6.44
CA ASP A 57 14.19 7.19 -7.65
C ASP A 57 15.17 6.35 -8.51
N GLY A 58 15.46 5.11 -8.12
CA GLY A 58 16.34 4.18 -8.83
C GLY A 58 17.84 4.48 -8.67
N ASN A 59 18.22 5.29 -7.68
CA ASN A 59 19.61 5.58 -7.38
C ASN A 59 20.14 4.64 -6.29
N ALA A 60 21.40 4.18 -6.46
CA ALA A 60 22.00 3.27 -5.50
C ALA A 60 22.13 3.93 -4.12
N ILE A 61 21.63 3.27 -3.06
CA ILE A 61 21.81 3.65 -1.66
C ILE A 61 23.28 3.43 -1.33
N ALA A 62 24.12 4.39 -1.69
CA ALA A 62 25.51 4.39 -1.28
C ALA A 62 25.54 4.38 0.25
N GLN A 63 26.04 3.29 0.85
CA GLN A 63 26.39 3.23 2.27
C GLN A 63 27.60 4.15 2.54
N GLY A 64 27.38 5.46 2.40
CA GLY A 64 28.25 6.52 2.82
C GLY A 64 27.70 7.08 4.12
N SER A 65 28.34 6.73 5.23
CA SER A 65 28.12 7.35 6.53
C SER A 65 28.33 8.87 6.44
N GLU A 66 27.26 9.64 6.25
CA GLU A 66 27.23 11.09 6.47
C GLU A 66 25.85 11.44 7.07
N PRO A 67 25.78 12.09 8.25
CA PRO A 67 24.51 12.34 8.93
C PRO A 67 23.78 13.52 8.26
N SER A 68 22.96 13.25 7.25
CA SER A 68 22.13 14.29 6.66
C SER A 68 20.89 14.52 7.52
N SER A 69 20.90 15.67 8.16
CA SER A 69 19.91 16.21 9.08
C SER A 69 18.49 16.28 8.50
N SER A 70 17.52 16.16 9.43
CA SER A 70 16.16 16.74 9.40
C SER A 70 14.99 15.77 9.16
N HIS A 71 14.88 14.74 10.00
CA HIS A 71 13.56 14.29 10.44
C HIS A 71 13.21 14.96 11.78
N SER A 72 12.22 15.84 11.80
CA SER A 72 11.41 16.05 13.02
C SER A 72 9.97 16.44 12.69
N SER A 73 9.24 15.50 12.08
CA SER A 73 7.79 15.45 12.26
C SER A 73 7.47 14.94 13.67
N GLN A 74 7.52 15.82 14.66
CA GLN A 74 6.86 15.61 15.96
C GLN A 74 5.74 16.63 16.13
N GLY A 75 4.52 16.17 15.83
CA GLY A 75 3.32 16.92 16.13
C GLY A 75 3.21 17.20 17.63
N LYS A 76 3.11 18.49 17.99
CA LYS A 76 2.42 18.95 19.20
C LYS A 76 1.67 20.23 18.87
N LYS A 77 0.36 20.09 18.69
CA LYS A 77 -0.61 21.19 18.52
C LYS A 77 -0.46 22.17 19.68
N LYS A 78 0.01 23.39 19.42
CA LYS A 78 0.03 24.48 20.41
C LYS A 78 -1.13 25.44 20.12
N LYS A 79 -2.18 25.26 20.91
CA LYS A 79 -3.34 26.13 21.11
C LYS A 79 -2.89 27.55 21.47
N GLU A 80 -3.12 28.52 20.60
CA GLU A 80 -3.01 29.94 20.92
C GLU A 80 -4.38 30.48 21.33
N ARG A 81 -4.38 31.22 22.42
CA ARG A 81 -5.54 31.77 23.12
C ARG A 81 -5.61 33.24 22.73
N LEU A 82 -6.67 33.61 21.99
CA LEU A 82 -7.01 34.99 21.65
C LEU A 82 -7.12 35.81 22.94
N LYS A 83 -6.45 36.95 22.99
CA LYS A 83 -6.66 37.95 24.04
C LYS A 83 -7.38 39.14 23.42
N MET A 84 -8.49 39.50 24.06
CA MET A 84 -9.28 40.71 23.82
C MET A 84 -8.44 41.98 24.02
#